data_AF-A0A8W8HYW7-F1
#
_entry.id   AF-A0A8W8HYW7-F1
#
_cell.length_a   1.000
_cell.length_b   1.000
_cell.length_c   1.000
_cell.angle_alpha   90.00
_cell.angle_beta   90.00
_cell.angle_gamma   90.00
#
_symmetry.space_group_name_H-M   'P 1'
#
loop_
_entity.id
_entity.type
_entity.pdbx_description
1 polymer ?
#
loop_
_entity_poly.entity_id
_entity_poly.type
_entity_poly.pdbx_seq_one_letter_code
_entity_poly.pdbx_strand_id
1 'polypeptide(L)'
;ICFLYDERENKDCRTRLIDENMASCQGPALWAFNDALFSQKDLENITKLSGATKANDLTKVGKFGLGFCSVYNLTDVPSFITGSNMVIFDPHAKYIGKAVKRNNPGLKIDLTATKNKILIRRMKNQFKPFNGIFGCNLDTENPSFTGTLFRFPFRTNEQAVNSEISNKTYDEQEIKSMIQLFVKNVGNIILFTQHVKEIEFYHLPKESLTNNPILLHRVCRNENSSFDSNILQQFGSAMKNYQQDWRKCPEHVTQISLVTILTEATKQCRLFCKLKKDTSEAKWIISWASGTTVTLDMGGNMSHKGVLPLASTAMYLKENADILTCSPLKETPEGFYKESHIFCYLPLPVISPLPLHVNGSFAVSSNRRQLSLSTTDDKNDFENEWNAALLSDAVVNAYINLIESLNDIKILCEQYETIWPIVNKTHQCNLYNAFYKMFYVSIVQRDSKVFCGKKRWLPLSQCIFLDLDLQESVIGEIATVAATKYRENEQVFLISLKKQIVGGYIEMFGTLPEEIQSKIISFEDFFLDIFLKNIDDEFWTLEMIKNLVQFALEK
;
A
#
# COMPACT_ATOMS: atom_id res chain seq x y z
N ILE A 1 -16.11 4.56 4.44
CA ILE A 1 -16.02 3.71 5.66
C ILE A 1 -16.07 4.63 6.86
N CYS A 2 -16.88 4.32 7.88
CA CYS A 2 -16.95 5.11 9.10
C CYS A 2 -16.59 4.24 10.31
N PHE A 3 -15.71 4.72 11.17
CA PHE A 3 -15.45 4.14 12.49
C PHE A 3 -16.07 5.02 13.57
N LEU A 4 -16.55 4.42 14.65
CA LEU A 4 -17.09 5.16 15.78
C LEU A 4 -16.64 4.54 17.10
N TYR A 5 -16.00 5.33 17.94
CA TYR A 5 -15.83 5.02 19.35
C TYR A 5 -17.08 5.46 20.15
N ASP A 6 -17.83 4.49 20.67
CA ASP A 6 -19.05 4.71 21.44
C ASP A 6 -18.82 4.37 22.92
N GLU A 7 -18.91 5.37 23.79
CA GLU A 7 -18.70 5.23 25.23
C GLU A 7 -19.98 4.95 26.03
N ARG A 8 -21.14 4.87 25.38
CA ARG A 8 -22.41 4.66 26.08
C ARG A 8 -22.41 3.29 26.78
N GLU A 9 -22.80 3.28 28.05
CA GLU A 9 -22.91 2.04 28.83
C GLU A 9 -24.19 1.24 28.54
N ASN A 10 -25.17 1.87 27.88
CA ASN A 10 -26.48 1.34 27.51
C ASN A 10 -27.13 0.52 28.64
N LYS A 11 -27.15 1.07 29.87
CA LYS A 11 -27.66 0.37 31.06
C LYS A 11 -29.11 -0.09 30.91
N ASP A 12 -29.91 0.70 30.22
CA ASP A 12 -31.30 0.45 29.87
C ASP A 12 -31.49 -0.69 28.85
N CYS A 13 -30.43 -1.11 28.18
CA CYS A 13 -30.45 -2.19 27.18
C CYS A 13 -30.07 -3.56 27.76
N ARG A 14 -29.78 -3.69 29.06
CA ARG A 14 -29.23 -4.92 29.68
C ARG A 14 -30.26 -5.99 30.04
N THR A 15 -31.54 -5.73 29.79
CA THR A 15 -32.64 -6.69 29.97
C THR A 15 -33.26 -7.01 28.63
N ARG A 16 -34.10 -8.05 28.51
CA ARG A 16 -34.77 -8.42 27.24
C ARG A 16 -33.75 -8.67 26.11
N LEU A 17 -32.86 -9.61 26.35
CA LEU A 17 -31.76 -9.99 25.46
C LEU A 17 -31.98 -11.40 24.88
N ILE A 18 -31.11 -11.81 23.95
CA ILE A 18 -31.08 -13.20 23.45
C ILE A 18 -30.77 -14.17 24.60
N ASP A 19 -29.85 -13.75 25.47
CA ASP A 19 -29.41 -14.46 26.66
C ASP A 19 -29.03 -13.41 27.73
N GLU A 20 -29.12 -13.75 29.00
CA GLU A 20 -28.76 -12.88 30.13
C GLU A 20 -27.27 -12.53 30.11
N ASN A 21 -26.42 -13.45 29.63
CA ASN A 21 -24.98 -13.23 29.52
C ASN A 21 -24.62 -12.12 28.52
N MET A 22 -25.52 -11.75 27.60
CA MET A 22 -25.30 -10.62 26.69
C MET A 22 -25.36 -9.26 27.40
N ALA A 23 -25.78 -9.19 28.66
CA ALA A 23 -25.89 -7.94 29.41
C ALA A 23 -24.53 -7.21 29.54
N SER A 24 -23.44 -7.96 29.72
CA SER A 24 -22.09 -7.39 29.78
C SER A 24 -21.60 -6.89 28.42
N CYS A 25 -22.19 -7.35 27.32
CA CYS A 25 -21.83 -6.98 25.94
C CYS A 25 -22.59 -5.74 25.42
N GLN A 26 -23.43 -5.10 26.25
CA GLN A 26 -24.21 -3.91 25.83
C GLN A 26 -23.46 -2.58 26.02
N GLY A 27 -22.31 -2.58 26.68
CA GLY A 27 -21.56 -1.37 27.01
C GLY A 27 -20.83 -0.71 25.83
N PRO A 28 -19.74 0.04 26.14
CA PRO A 28 -18.91 0.72 25.16
C PRO A 28 -18.41 -0.19 24.05
N ALA A 29 -18.30 0.35 22.83
CA ALA A 29 -17.96 -0.42 21.65
C ALA A 29 -17.18 0.39 20.60
N LEU A 30 -16.42 -0.32 19.77
CA LEU A 30 -15.99 0.17 18.48
C LEU A 30 -17.01 -0.26 17.42
N TRP A 31 -17.48 0.69 16.63
CA TRP A 31 -18.35 0.44 15.48
C TRP A 31 -17.56 0.62 14.19
N ALA A 32 -17.90 -0.16 13.17
CA ALA A 32 -17.36 0.00 11.82
C ALA A 32 -18.48 -0.13 10.79
N PHE A 33 -18.64 0.88 9.94
CA PHE A 33 -19.67 0.98 8.91
C PHE A 33 -19.06 1.06 7.52
N ASN A 34 -19.65 0.34 6.57
CA ASN A 34 -19.45 0.55 5.14
C ASN A 34 -20.80 0.47 4.41
N ASP A 35 -20.88 1.16 3.28
CA ASP A 35 -22.06 1.31 2.43
C ASP A 35 -22.31 0.10 1.51
N ALA A 36 -21.43 -0.92 1.53
CA ALA A 36 -21.66 -2.16 0.82
C ALA A 36 -22.50 -3.15 1.65
N LEU A 37 -23.33 -3.93 0.94
CA LEU A 37 -24.10 -5.03 1.49
C LEU A 37 -23.34 -6.36 1.31
N PHE A 38 -23.40 -7.23 2.32
CA PHE A 38 -22.90 -8.59 2.15
C PHE A 38 -23.82 -9.37 1.21
N SER A 39 -23.20 -10.06 0.25
CA SER A 39 -23.89 -11.11 -0.51
C SER A 39 -24.07 -12.36 0.34
N GLN A 40 -24.93 -13.29 -0.11
CA GLN A 40 -25.08 -14.59 0.52
C GLN A 40 -23.74 -15.36 0.59
N LYS A 41 -22.90 -15.25 -0.45
CA LYS A 41 -21.55 -15.82 -0.47
C LYS A 41 -20.63 -15.17 0.57
N ASP A 42 -20.74 -13.85 0.77
CA ASP A 42 -19.94 -13.16 1.81
C ASP A 42 -20.35 -13.61 3.22
N LEU A 43 -21.65 -13.82 3.46
CA LEU A 43 -22.17 -14.35 4.72
C LEU A 43 -21.68 -15.78 5.00
N GLU A 44 -21.64 -16.64 4.00
CA GLU A 44 -21.08 -18.00 4.13
C GLU A 44 -19.57 -18.00 4.35
N ASN A 45 -18.88 -17.01 3.80
CA ASN A 45 -17.42 -16.91 3.91
C ASN A 45 -16.99 -16.34 5.26
N ILE A 46 -17.67 -15.33 5.79
CA ILE A 46 -17.30 -14.71 7.07
C ILE A 46 -17.50 -15.65 8.27
N THR A 47 -18.36 -16.67 8.15
CA THR A 47 -18.55 -17.69 9.20
C THR A 47 -17.50 -18.79 9.18
N LYS A 48 -16.75 -18.95 8.09
CA LYS A 48 -15.71 -19.97 7.96
C LYS A 48 -14.40 -19.43 8.53
N LEU A 49 -14.20 -19.55 9.84
CA LEU A 49 -12.91 -19.30 10.49
C LEU A 49 -11.82 -20.10 9.76
N SER A 50 -10.78 -19.41 9.29
CA SER A 50 -9.64 -20.00 8.57
C SER A 50 -9.96 -20.61 7.19
N GLY A 51 -11.17 -20.42 6.66
CA GLY A 51 -11.47 -20.81 5.28
C GLY A 51 -10.76 -19.87 4.31
N ALA A 52 -9.81 -20.38 3.52
CA ALA A 52 -9.20 -19.69 2.38
C ALA A 52 -10.21 -19.46 1.23
N THR A 53 -11.48 -19.15 1.54
CA THR A 53 -12.58 -19.08 0.58
C THR A 53 -12.48 -17.88 -0.37
N LYS A 54 -11.72 -16.85 0.01
CA LYS A 54 -11.37 -15.71 -0.86
C LYS A 54 -10.14 -15.98 -1.73
N ALA A 55 -9.39 -17.08 -1.53
CA ALA A 55 -8.25 -17.42 -2.39
C ALA A 55 -8.69 -17.66 -3.84
N ASN A 56 -9.91 -18.17 -4.06
CA ASN A 56 -10.44 -18.41 -5.40
C ASN A 56 -11.01 -17.15 -6.08
N ASP A 57 -11.05 -15.99 -5.40
CA ASP A 57 -11.57 -14.76 -5.95
C ASP A 57 -10.49 -13.69 -6.14
N LEU A 58 -9.83 -13.73 -7.30
CA LEU A 58 -8.74 -12.81 -7.67
C LEU A 58 -9.13 -11.32 -7.63
N THR A 59 -10.41 -10.98 -7.63
CA THR A 59 -10.87 -9.58 -7.65
C THR A 59 -11.00 -8.96 -6.25
N LYS A 60 -10.82 -9.75 -5.17
CA LYS A 60 -10.95 -9.28 -3.78
C LYS A 60 -9.64 -9.37 -2.99
N VAL A 61 -9.42 -8.39 -2.12
CA VAL A 61 -8.28 -8.36 -1.18
C VAL A 61 -8.61 -9.13 0.12
N GLY A 62 -7.60 -9.79 0.71
CA GLY A 62 -7.72 -10.47 2.02
C GLY A 62 -8.02 -11.97 1.92
N LYS A 63 -7.05 -12.75 1.43
CA LYS A 63 -7.21 -14.14 0.94
C LYS A 63 -7.23 -15.22 2.03
N PHE A 64 -6.62 -14.96 3.19
CA PHE A 64 -6.45 -15.96 4.25
C PHE A 64 -7.61 -16.07 5.25
N GLY A 65 -8.64 -15.21 5.16
CA GLY A 65 -9.80 -15.25 6.05
C GLY A 65 -9.53 -14.91 7.52
N LEU A 66 -8.27 -14.86 7.96
CA LEU A 66 -7.85 -14.57 9.34
C LEU A 66 -7.91 -13.09 9.72
N GLY A 67 -7.98 -12.18 8.73
CA GLY A 67 -7.96 -10.74 8.99
C GLY A 67 -9.10 -10.27 9.89
N PHE A 68 -10.29 -10.86 9.73
CA PHE A 68 -11.43 -10.54 10.59
C PHE A 68 -11.19 -10.99 12.04
N CYS A 69 -10.46 -12.09 12.28
CA CYS A 69 -10.16 -12.55 13.63
C CYS A 69 -9.38 -11.55 14.47
N SER A 70 -8.73 -10.54 13.86
CA SER A 70 -8.05 -9.48 14.59
C SER A 70 -8.98 -8.68 15.52
N VAL A 71 -10.29 -8.63 15.24
CA VAL A 71 -11.30 -7.96 16.09
C VAL A 71 -11.41 -8.62 17.46
N TYR A 72 -11.01 -9.90 17.58
CA TYR A 72 -11.01 -10.62 18.86
C TYR A 72 -9.97 -10.10 19.85
N ASN A 73 -9.02 -9.26 19.42
CA ASN A 73 -8.22 -8.50 20.37
C ASN A 73 -9.09 -7.52 21.18
N LEU A 74 -10.14 -6.96 20.59
CA LEU A 74 -11.01 -5.96 21.21
C LEU A 74 -12.22 -6.58 21.94
N THR A 75 -12.80 -7.65 21.37
CA THR A 75 -14.11 -8.17 21.79
C THR A 75 -14.15 -9.71 21.78
N ASP A 76 -15.00 -10.32 22.61
CA ASP A 76 -15.31 -11.75 22.50
C ASP A 76 -16.51 -12.03 21.59
N VAL A 77 -17.38 -11.03 21.37
CA VAL A 77 -18.70 -11.21 20.73
C VAL A 77 -18.92 -10.16 19.63
N PRO A 78 -18.13 -10.21 18.53
CA PRO A 78 -18.37 -9.32 17.42
C PRO A 78 -19.74 -9.61 16.80
N SER A 79 -20.45 -8.57 16.39
CA SER A 79 -21.76 -8.70 15.73
C SER A 79 -21.91 -7.67 14.62
N PHE A 80 -22.79 -7.94 13.66
CA PHE A 80 -23.08 -6.98 12.60
C PHE A 80 -24.49 -7.10 12.04
N ILE A 81 -24.92 -6.04 11.38
CA ILE A 81 -26.16 -5.95 10.60
C ILE A 81 -25.81 -5.70 9.13
N THR A 82 -26.46 -6.42 8.22
CA THR A 82 -26.39 -6.18 6.77
C THR A 82 -27.72 -6.57 6.12
N GLY A 83 -28.37 -5.63 5.43
CA GLY A 83 -29.73 -5.83 4.93
C GLY A 83 -30.66 -6.20 6.08
N SER A 84 -31.43 -7.29 5.92
CA SER A 84 -32.30 -7.83 6.99
C SER A 84 -31.60 -8.79 7.95
N ASN A 85 -30.30 -9.07 7.77
CA ASN A 85 -29.61 -10.10 8.54
C ASN A 85 -28.83 -9.49 9.71
N MET A 86 -29.03 -10.04 10.90
CA MET A 86 -28.11 -9.89 12.03
C MET A 86 -27.27 -11.14 12.20
N VAL A 87 -25.97 -10.96 12.41
CA VAL A 87 -25.04 -12.04 12.73
C VAL A 87 -24.29 -11.71 14.01
N ILE A 88 -24.21 -12.70 14.91
CA ILE A 88 -23.48 -12.63 16.17
C ILE A 88 -22.50 -13.79 16.21
N PHE A 89 -21.22 -13.49 16.43
CA PHE A 89 -20.20 -14.51 16.66
C PHE A 89 -19.97 -14.66 18.16
N ASP A 90 -19.98 -15.90 18.63
CA ASP A 90 -19.63 -16.26 20.01
C ASP A 90 -18.93 -17.63 19.96
N PRO A 91 -17.62 -17.67 19.64
CA PRO A 91 -16.89 -18.90 19.36
C PRO A 91 -16.97 -19.97 20.47
N HIS A 92 -17.11 -19.54 21.73
CA HIS A 92 -17.21 -20.43 22.89
C HIS A 92 -18.66 -20.69 23.33
N ALA A 93 -19.65 -20.14 22.61
CA ALA A 93 -21.08 -20.22 22.95
C ALA A 93 -21.38 -19.83 24.42
N LYS A 94 -20.62 -18.86 24.95
CA LYS A 94 -20.67 -18.44 26.35
C LYS A 94 -21.76 -17.38 26.58
N TYR A 95 -21.90 -16.47 25.64
CA TYR A 95 -22.75 -15.29 25.75
C TYR A 95 -24.14 -15.50 25.15
N ILE A 96 -24.28 -16.34 24.13
CA ILE A 96 -25.58 -16.70 23.52
C ILE A 96 -25.93 -18.19 23.71
N GLY A 97 -25.38 -18.82 24.76
CA GLY A 97 -25.43 -20.27 24.99
C GLY A 97 -26.84 -20.86 25.10
N LYS A 98 -27.85 -20.13 25.58
CA LYS A 98 -29.25 -20.60 25.58
C LYS A 98 -29.85 -20.66 24.17
N ALA A 99 -29.28 -19.95 23.20
CA ALA A 99 -29.78 -19.86 21.83
C ALA A 99 -29.04 -20.76 20.83
N VAL A 100 -27.86 -21.27 21.18
CA VAL A 100 -26.99 -22.02 20.25
C VAL A 100 -26.41 -23.28 20.89
N LYS A 101 -25.96 -24.22 20.06
CA LYS A 101 -25.21 -25.40 20.51
C LYS A 101 -23.72 -25.13 20.42
N ARG A 102 -22.92 -25.71 21.34
CA ARG A 102 -21.45 -25.54 21.36
C ARG A 102 -20.76 -25.95 20.05
N ASN A 103 -21.30 -26.93 19.33
CA ASN A 103 -20.74 -27.42 18.05
C ASN A 103 -21.15 -26.58 16.82
N ASN A 104 -22.03 -25.60 17.00
CA ASN A 104 -22.38 -24.62 15.97
C ASN A 104 -22.47 -23.23 16.63
N PRO A 105 -21.33 -22.66 17.04
CA PRO A 105 -21.27 -21.39 17.75
C PRO A 105 -21.65 -20.22 16.84
N GLY A 106 -22.33 -19.23 17.42
CA GLY A 106 -22.81 -18.06 16.68
C GLY A 106 -24.27 -18.17 16.22
N LEU A 107 -24.84 -17.04 15.82
CA LEU A 107 -26.25 -16.92 15.49
C LEU A 107 -26.45 -15.99 14.29
N LYS A 108 -27.25 -16.44 13.32
CA LYS A 108 -27.76 -15.62 12.22
C LYS A 108 -29.28 -15.50 12.35
N ILE A 109 -29.78 -14.27 12.39
CA ILE A 109 -31.21 -13.95 12.48
C ILE A 109 -31.60 -13.13 11.26
N ASP A 110 -32.59 -13.61 10.51
CA ASP A 110 -33.30 -12.78 9.54
C ASP A 110 -34.39 -11.99 10.27
N LEU A 111 -34.24 -10.67 10.30
CA LEU A 111 -35.04 -9.77 11.12
C LEU A 111 -36.46 -9.55 10.54
N THR A 112 -36.67 -9.85 9.25
CA THR A 112 -37.98 -9.69 8.59
C THR A 112 -38.79 -10.99 8.57
N ALA A 113 -38.15 -12.15 8.82
CA ALA A 113 -38.80 -13.45 8.78
C ALA A 113 -39.95 -13.55 9.79
N THR A 114 -41.14 -13.93 9.31
CA THR A 114 -42.37 -14.03 10.12
C THR A 114 -42.18 -14.87 11.39
N LYS A 115 -41.44 -15.97 11.29
CA LYS A 115 -41.11 -16.86 12.43
C LYS A 115 -40.33 -16.17 13.56
N ASN A 116 -39.57 -15.10 13.25
CA ASN A 116 -38.73 -14.40 14.21
C ASN A 116 -39.41 -13.18 14.84
N LYS A 117 -40.56 -12.71 14.33
CA LYS A 117 -41.20 -11.46 14.79
C LYS A 117 -41.49 -11.42 16.30
N ILE A 118 -42.02 -12.51 16.86
CA ILE A 118 -42.32 -12.60 18.30
C ILE A 118 -41.02 -12.58 19.12
N LEU A 119 -40.00 -13.32 18.67
CA LEU A 119 -38.71 -13.41 19.33
C LEU A 119 -38.02 -12.03 19.36
N ILE A 120 -37.98 -11.33 18.22
CA ILE A 120 -37.40 -9.99 18.09
C ILE A 120 -38.10 -8.98 19.01
N ARG A 121 -39.43 -8.99 19.07
CA ARG A 121 -40.20 -8.15 20.01
C ARG A 121 -39.85 -8.46 21.46
N ARG A 122 -39.65 -9.73 21.83
CA ARG A 122 -39.27 -10.12 23.19
C ARG A 122 -37.89 -9.57 23.55
N MET A 123 -36.92 -9.68 22.63
CA MET A 123 -35.53 -9.27 22.84
C MET A 123 -35.17 -7.88 22.27
N LYS A 124 -36.12 -6.94 22.28
CA LYS A 124 -35.98 -5.60 21.65
C LYS A 124 -34.70 -4.87 22.05
N ASN A 125 -34.30 -4.97 23.32
CA ASN A 125 -33.15 -4.29 23.86
C ASN A 125 -31.81 -4.83 23.34
N GLN A 126 -31.77 -6.07 22.82
CA GLN A 126 -30.59 -6.61 22.15
C GLN A 126 -30.16 -5.77 20.94
N PHE A 127 -31.15 -5.23 20.23
CA PHE A 127 -30.99 -4.48 18.98
C PHE A 127 -30.93 -2.98 19.19
N LYS A 128 -31.45 -2.49 20.32
CA LYS A 128 -31.59 -1.06 20.61
C LYS A 128 -30.32 -0.23 20.39
N PRO A 129 -29.10 -0.68 20.74
CA PRO A 129 -27.91 0.16 20.54
C PRO A 129 -27.52 0.41 19.09
N PHE A 130 -28.03 -0.39 18.13
CA PHE A 130 -27.83 -0.15 16.71
C PHE A 130 -28.65 1.04 16.20
N ASN A 131 -29.78 1.34 16.86
CA ASN A 131 -30.71 2.38 16.40
C ASN A 131 -30.07 3.77 16.51
N GLY A 132 -30.11 4.53 15.41
CA GLY A 132 -29.55 5.88 15.30
C GLY A 132 -28.07 5.91 14.92
N ILE A 133 -27.36 4.77 14.92
CA ILE A 133 -25.95 4.72 14.51
C ILE A 133 -25.87 4.62 12.98
N PHE A 134 -25.29 5.65 12.35
CA PHE A 134 -25.12 5.74 10.89
C PHE A 134 -26.41 5.47 10.09
N GLY A 135 -27.55 5.96 10.60
CA GLY A 135 -28.86 5.78 9.94
C GLY A 135 -29.51 4.41 10.13
N CYS A 136 -28.91 3.50 10.92
CA CYS A 136 -29.51 2.21 11.22
C CYS A 136 -30.75 2.37 12.11
N ASN A 137 -31.85 1.70 11.75
CA ASN A 137 -33.06 1.65 12.56
C ASN A 137 -33.75 0.29 12.45
N LEU A 138 -33.67 -0.48 13.54
CA LEU A 138 -34.24 -1.82 13.66
C LEU A 138 -35.61 -1.82 14.37
N ASP A 139 -36.07 -0.67 14.84
CA ASP A 139 -37.37 -0.50 15.52
C ASP A 139 -38.50 -0.23 14.51
N THR A 140 -38.53 -0.98 13.41
CA THR A 140 -39.54 -0.86 12.34
C THR A 140 -40.26 -2.18 12.10
N GLU A 141 -41.36 -2.17 11.34
CA GLU A 141 -42.09 -3.41 11.02
C GLU A 141 -41.28 -4.38 10.14
N ASN A 142 -40.43 -3.82 9.27
CA ASN A 142 -39.55 -4.54 8.34
C ASN A 142 -38.12 -4.02 8.49
N PRO A 143 -37.42 -4.41 9.58
CA PRO A 143 -36.07 -3.93 9.86
C PRO A 143 -35.08 -4.39 8.79
N SER A 144 -34.46 -3.41 8.13
CA SER A 144 -33.41 -3.62 7.14
C SER A 144 -32.45 -2.43 7.14
N PHE A 145 -31.17 -2.68 6.88
CA PHE A 145 -30.14 -1.65 6.83
C PHE A 145 -29.39 -1.69 5.49
N THR A 146 -29.35 -0.54 4.80
CA THR A 146 -28.61 -0.38 3.54
C THR A 146 -27.13 -0.13 3.84
N GLY A 147 -26.35 -1.21 3.85
CA GLY A 147 -24.93 -1.22 4.19
C GLY A 147 -24.62 -2.29 5.22
N THR A 148 -23.40 -2.29 5.74
CA THR A 148 -22.96 -3.23 6.77
C THR A 148 -22.43 -2.48 7.98
N LEU A 149 -23.03 -2.71 9.14
CA LEU A 149 -22.68 -2.09 10.41
C LEU A 149 -22.20 -3.14 11.41
N PHE A 150 -20.91 -3.12 11.71
CA PHE A 150 -20.30 -3.94 12.75
C PHE A 150 -20.31 -3.22 14.10
N ARG A 151 -20.50 -4.01 15.15
CA ARG A 151 -20.36 -3.62 16.56
C ARG A 151 -19.38 -4.56 17.25
N PHE A 152 -18.38 -3.97 17.89
CA PHE A 152 -17.35 -4.66 18.66
C PHE A 152 -17.38 -4.16 20.11
N PRO A 153 -18.22 -4.74 20.99
CA PRO A 153 -18.24 -4.36 22.41
C PRO A 153 -16.90 -4.62 23.06
N PHE A 154 -16.31 -3.62 23.73
CA PHE A 154 -15.00 -3.79 24.34
C PHE A 154 -15.06 -4.81 25.48
N ARG A 155 -14.03 -5.65 25.56
CA ARG A 155 -13.88 -6.61 26.65
C ARG A 155 -13.69 -5.88 27.98
N THR A 156 -14.56 -6.20 28.93
CA THR A 156 -14.44 -5.73 30.32
C THR A 156 -13.41 -6.54 31.10
N ASN A 157 -12.94 -6.01 32.25
CA ASN A 157 -12.00 -6.73 33.12
C ASN A 157 -12.54 -8.07 33.59
N GLU A 158 -13.83 -8.15 33.92
CA GLU A 158 -14.50 -9.39 34.32
C GLU A 158 -14.54 -10.43 33.18
N GLN A 159 -14.77 -9.97 31.94
CA GLN A 159 -14.76 -10.84 30.77
C GLN A 159 -13.34 -11.33 30.46
N ALA A 160 -12.32 -10.48 30.58
CA ALA A 160 -10.92 -10.83 30.30
C ALA A 160 -10.38 -11.94 31.19
N VAL A 161 -10.72 -11.95 32.48
CA VAL A 161 -10.31 -13.04 33.41
C VAL A 161 -10.86 -14.39 32.95
N ASN A 162 -12.05 -14.40 32.34
CA ASN A 162 -12.77 -15.60 31.97
C ASN A 162 -12.79 -15.84 30.44
N SER A 163 -12.02 -15.08 29.66
CA SER A 163 -11.99 -15.19 28.20
C SER A 163 -10.90 -16.17 27.81
N GLU A 164 -11.30 -17.21 27.08
CA GLU A 164 -10.38 -18.17 26.47
C GLU A 164 -9.69 -17.60 25.21
N ILE A 165 -10.13 -16.42 24.74
CA ILE A 165 -9.64 -15.76 23.52
C ILE A 165 -8.48 -14.82 23.85
N SER A 166 -8.68 -13.89 24.80
CA SER A 166 -7.68 -12.90 25.17
C SER A 166 -7.96 -12.32 26.56
N ASN A 167 -6.90 -12.16 27.36
CA ASN A 167 -6.93 -11.46 28.64
C ASN A 167 -6.71 -9.93 28.50
N LYS A 168 -6.61 -9.41 27.27
CA LYS A 168 -6.44 -7.98 27.03
C LYS A 168 -7.76 -7.23 27.13
N THR A 169 -7.79 -6.18 27.93
CA THR A 169 -8.85 -5.17 27.96
C THR A 169 -8.39 -3.91 27.24
N TYR A 170 -9.34 -3.01 26.95
CA TYR A 170 -9.07 -1.72 26.32
C TYR A 170 -9.71 -0.65 27.17
N ASP A 171 -8.89 0.03 27.97
CA ASP A 171 -9.34 1.19 28.73
C ASP A 171 -9.41 2.45 27.87
N GLU A 172 -9.83 3.57 28.47
CA GLU A 172 -9.94 4.84 27.77
C GLU A 172 -8.59 5.31 27.18
N GLN A 173 -7.47 5.07 27.87
CA GLN A 173 -6.14 5.49 27.40
C GLN A 173 -5.64 4.63 26.25
N GLU A 174 -5.90 3.32 26.27
CA GLU A 174 -5.57 2.41 25.18
C GLU A 174 -6.39 2.73 23.92
N ILE A 175 -7.69 3.02 24.06
CA ILE A 175 -8.54 3.44 22.94
C ILE A 175 -8.05 4.77 22.38
N LYS A 176 -7.73 5.73 23.25
CA LYS A 176 -7.13 7.00 22.84
C LYS A 176 -5.84 6.80 22.05
N SER A 177 -4.96 5.92 22.51
CA SER A 177 -3.71 5.58 21.82
C SER A 177 -3.97 4.93 20.46
N MET A 178 -5.00 4.08 20.34
CA MET A 178 -5.43 3.49 19.09
C MET A 178 -5.94 4.54 18.09
N ILE A 179 -6.72 5.53 18.55
CA ILE A 179 -7.19 6.64 17.70
C ILE A 179 -6.00 7.48 17.22
N GLN A 180 -5.04 7.79 18.08
CA GLN A 180 -3.82 8.50 17.69
C GLN A 180 -3.01 7.72 16.65
N LEU A 181 -2.90 6.39 16.82
CA LEU A 181 -2.23 5.53 15.84
C LEU A 181 -2.97 5.51 14.50
N PHE A 182 -4.31 5.47 14.52
CA PHE A 182 -5.14 5.57 13.33
C PHE A 182 -4.89 6.89 12.60
N VAL A 183 -4.99 8.03 13.29
CA VAL A 183 -4.76 9.36 12.70
C VAL A 183 -3.35 9.49 12.12
N LYS A 184 -2.33 8.91 12.76
CA LYS A 184 -0.96 8.92 12.25
C LYS A 184 -0.75 8.12 10.97
N ASN A 185 -1.65 7.20 10.60
CA ASN A 185 -1.45 6.25 9.51
C ASN A 185 -2.60 6.15 8.50
N VAL A 186 -3.72 6.85 8.71
CA VAL A 186 -4.92 6.73 7.87
C VAL A 186 -4.69 7.15 6.42
N GLY A 187 -3.77 8.09 6.16
CA GLY A 187 -3.35 8.43 4.80
C GLY A 187 -2.71 7.26 4.08
N ASN A 188 -1.88 6.47 4.77
CA ASN A 188 -1.32 5.23 4.22
C ASN A 188 -2.41 4.17 3.96
N ILE A 189 -3.42 4.06 4.84
CA ILE A 189 -4.48 3.04 4.73
C ILE A 189 -5.29 3.22 3.44
N ILE A 190 -5.57 4.45 3.02
CA ILE A 190 -6.40 4.74 1.84
C ILE A 190 -5.61 4.79 0.52
N LEU A 191 -4.28 4.94 0.56
CA LEU A 191 -3.44 5.25 -0.60
C LEU A 191 -3.68 4.32 -1.82
N PHE A 192 -3.61 3.00 -1.60
CA PHE A 192 -3.74 2.00 -2.66
C PHE A 192 -5.15 1.39 -2.76
N THR A 193 -6.15 1.97 -2.09
CA THR A 193 -7.53 1.49 -2.21
C THR A 193 -8.16 1.98 -3.50
N GLN A 194 -8.89 1.09 -4.19
CA GLN A 194 -9.58 1.45 -5.45
C GLN A 194 -11.02 1.92 -5.26
N HIS A 195 -11.73 1.31 -4.30
CA HIS A 195 -13.16 1.55 -4.07
C HIS A 195 -13.43 2.42 -2.84
N VAL A 196 -12.53 2.39 -1.85
CA VAL A 196 -12.69 3.19 -0.62
C VAL A 196 -12.23 4.61 -0.92
N LYS A 197 -13.19 5.52 -1.07
CA LYS A 197 -12.92 6.93 -1.34
C LYS A 197 -12.86 7.79 -0.08
N GLU A 198 -13.45 7.31 1.01
CA GLU A 198 -13.55 8.09 2.24
C GLU A 198 -13.44 7.20 3.47
N ILE A 199 -12.69 7.66 4.47
CA ILE A 199 -12.60 7.08 5.80
C ILE A 199 -12.86 8.17 6.84
N GLU A 200 -13.86 7.96 7.67
CA GLU A 200 -14.23 8.87 8.75
C GLU A 200 -14.10 8.19 10.11
N PHE A 201 -13.76 8.96 11.14
CA PHE A 201 -13.70 8.51 12.51
C PHE A 201 -14.56 9.43 13.39
N TYR A 202 -15.46 8.84 14.14
CA TYR A 202 -16.42 9.50 15.00
C TYR A 202 -16.24 9.11 16.48
N HIS A 203 -16.80 9.94 17.36
CA HIS A 203 -16.86 9.71 18.80
C HIS A 203 -18.27 9.98 19.33
N LEU A 204 -18.74 9.14 20.24
CA LEU A 204 -20.00 9.31 20.95
C LEU A 204 -19.73 9.23 22.46
N PRO A 205 -19.77 10.37 23.19
CA PRO A 205 -19.43 10.41 24.61
C PRO A 205 -20.42 9.64 25.49
N LYS A 206 -19.93 9.23 26.67
CA LYS A 206 -20.71 8.47 27.67
C LYS A 206 -22.05 9.11 28.04
N GLU A 207 -22.09 10.43 28.18
CA GLU A 207 -23.26 11.20 28.61
C GLU A 207 -24.16 11.66 27.45
N SER A 208 -23.89 11.21 26.22
CA SER A 208 -24.66 11.65 25.06
C SER A 208 -26.12 11.19 25.16
N LEU A 209 -27.04 12.16 25.25
CA LEU A 209 -28.48 11.94 25.25
C LEU A 209 -29.03 11.65 23.83
N THR A 210 -28.25 11.97 22.81
CA THR A 210 -28.60 11.72 21.40
C THR A 210 -27.66 10.69 20.79
N ASN A 211 -28.14 9.95 19.79
CA ASN A 211 -27.33 8.96 19.08
C ASN A 211 -26.55 9.58 17.91
N ASN A 212 -26.25 10.89 17.97
CA ASN A 212 -25.60 11.63 16.91
C ASN A 212 -24.07 11.60 17.13
N PRO A 213 -23.29 10.85 16.32
CA PRO A 213 -21.86 10.78 16.49
C PRO A 213 -21.16 12.09 16.10
N ILE A 214 -20.11 12.46 16.84
CA ILE A 214 -19.30 13.65 16.59
C ILE A 214 -18.13 13.27 15.68
N LEU A 215 -17.96 13.94 14.54
CA LEU A 215 -16.82 13.71 13.65
C LEU A 215 -15.52 14.15 14.33
N LEU A 216 -14.51 13.28 14.33
CA LEU A 216 -13.15 13.60 14.78
C LEU A 216 -12.20 13.81 13.60
N HIS A 217 -12.25 12.92 12.61
CA HIS A 217 -11.28 12.90 11.54
C HIS A 217 -11.90 12.35 10.26
N ARG A 218 -11.54 12.94 9.12
CA ARG A 218 -11.96 12.51 7.79
C ARG A 218 -10.77 12.46 6.86
N VAL A 219 -10.71 11.45 6.02
CA VAL A 219 -9.74 11.32 4.93
C VAL A 219 -10.47 10.97 3.66
N CYS A 220 -10.28 11.78 2.62
CA CYS A 220 -10.86 11.58 1.29
C CYS A 220 -9.76 11.32 0.28
N ARG A 221 -9.99 10.34 -0.60
CA ARG A 221 -9.14 10.00 -1.73
C ARG A 221 -9.85 10.42 -3.01
N ASN A 222 -9.28 11.42 -3.68
CA ASN A 222 -9.69 11.87 -4.99
C ASN A 222 -8.69 11.37 -6.02
N GLU A 223 -9.18 10.76 -7.09
CA GLU A 223 -8.35 10.26 -8.17
C GLU A 223 -8.76 10.96 -9.46
N ASN A 224 -7.80 11.63 -10.09
CA ASN A 224 -7.97 12.22 -11.40
C ASN A 224 -7.48 11.19 -12.42
N SER A 225 -8.34 10.26 -12.81
CA SER A 225 -8.04 9.29 -13.87
C SER A 225 -9.06 9.39 -15.01
N SER A 226 -8.55 9.40 -16.25
CA SER A 226 -9.34 9.20 -17.47
C SER A 226 -9.72 7.73 -17.68
N PHE A 227 -9.15 6.83 -16.88
CA PHE A 227 -9.28 5.38 -16.99
C PHE A 227 -10.05 4.79 -15.81
N ASP A 228 -10.66 3.65 -16.08
CA ASP A 228 -11.56 2.93 -15.17
C ASP A 228 -10.81 2.50 -13.89
N SER A 229 -11.34 2.89 -12.73
CA SER A 229 -10.66 2.81 -11.42
C SER A 229 -10.46 1.39 -10.87
N ASN A 230 -10.84 0.35 -11.62
CA ASN A 230 -11.02 -1.01 -11.10
C ASN A 230 -10.02 -2.03 -11.68
N ILE A 231 -8.74 -1.65 -11.70
CA ILE A 231 -7.66 -2.45 -12.27
C ILE A 231 -7.59 -3.89 -11.72
N LEU A 232 -7.89 -4.09 -10.43
CA LEU A 232 -7.86 -5.41 -9.81
C LEU A 232 -8.96 -6.32 -10.34
N GLN A 233 -10.15 -5.78 -10.60
CA GLN A 233 -11.26 -6.56 -11.16
C GLN A 233 -11.01 -6.90 -12.62
N GLN A 234 -10.51 -5.94 -13.41
CA GLN A 234 -10.22 -6.12 -14.82
C GLN A 234 -9.11 -7.17 -15.01
N PHE A 235 -7.95 -6.95 -14.40
CA PHE A 235 -6.83 -7.88 -14.50
C PHE A 235 -7.13 -9.21 -13.82
N GLY A 236 -7.84 -9.21 -12.69
CA GLY A 236 -8.27 -10.43 -12.03
C GLY A 236 -9.21 -11.29 -12.88
N SER A 237 -10.09 -10.68 -13.66
CA SER A 237 -10.94 -11.38 -14.63
C SER A 237 -10.13 -11.95 -15.79
N ALA A 238 -9.17 -11.18 -16.32
CA ALA A 238 -8.27 -11.64 -17.38
C ALA A 238 -7.42 -12.84 -16.93
N MET A 239 -6.87 -12.79 -15.71
CA MET A 239 -6.13 -13.91 -15.12
C MET A 239 -7.00 -15.17 -14.93
N LYS A 240 -8.27 -15.02 -14.52
CA LYS A 240 -9.20 -16.16 -14.44
C LYS A 240 -9.40 -16.82 -15.81
N ASN A 241 -9.49 -16.04 -16.88
CA ASN A 241 -9.62 -16.57 -18.24
C ASN A 241 -8.33 -17.29 -18.68
N TYR A 242 -7.16 -16.71 -18.42
CA TYR A 242 -5.87 -17.31 -18.71
C TYR A 242 -5.67 -18.65 -17.98
N GLN A 243 -6.12 -18.74 -16.73
CA GLN A 243 -6.07 -19.97 -15.94
C GLN A 243 -6.98 -21.09 -16.50
N GLN A 244 -8.05 -20.73 -17.22
CA GLN A 244 -8.93 -21.69 -17.88
C GLN A 244 -8.41 -22.09 -19.27
N ASP A 245 -7.76 -21.14 -19.96
CA ASP A 245 -7.20 -21.33 -21.30
C ASP A 245 -5.92 -20.50 -21.43
N TRP A 246 -4.77 -21.18 -21.42
CA TRP A 246 -3.45 -20.54 -21.51
C TRP A 246 -3.25 -19.75 -22.80
N ARG A 247 -4.07 -19.97 -23.85
CA ARG A 247 -4.01 -19.18 -25.08
C ARG A 247 -4.59 -17.78 -24.92
N LYS A 248 -5.37 -17.55 -23.87
CA LYS A 248 -5.94 -16.25 -23.51
C LYS A 248 -5.01 -15.51 -22.56
N CYS A 249 -3.76 -15.30 -22.98
CA CYS A 249 -2.81 -14.50 -22.21
C CYS A 249 -3.42 -13.14 -21.89
N PRO A 250 -3.37 -12.69 -20.62
CA PRO A 250 -3.87 -11.38 -20.28
C PRO A 250 -3.00 -10.31 -20.94
N GLU A 251 -3.63 -9.25 -21.42
CA GLU A 251 -2.88 -8.10 -21.93
C GLU A 251 -2.02 -7.48 -20.83
N HIS A 252 -0.86 -6.96 -21.22
CA HIS A 252 0.01 -6.26 -20.28
C HIS A 252 -0.70 -5.00 -19.79
N VAL A 253 -0.85 -4.90 -18.47
CA VAL A 253 -1.48 -3.75 -17.85
C VAL A 253 -0.40 -2.77 -17.45
N THR A 254 -0.54 -1.51 -17.89
CA THR A 254 0.17 -0.35 -17.37
C THR A 254 -0.83 0.78 -17.19
N GLN A 255 -0.86 1.38 -16.00
CA GLN A 255 -1.80 2.46 -15.70
C GLN A 255 -1.18 3.44 -14.71
N ILE A 256 -1.35 4.73 -14.99
CA ILE A 256 -0.99 5.82 -14.07
C ILE A 256 -2.25 6.46 -13.50
N SER A 257 -2.17 6.79 -12.21
CA SER A 257 -3.18 7.54 -11.50
C SER A 257 -2.55 8.67 -10.70
N LEU A 258 -3.12 9.87 -10.81
CA LEU A 258 -2.85 10.97 -9.90
C LEU A 258 -3.88 10.96 -8.77
N VAL A 259 -3.40 10.77 -7.55
CA VAL A 259 -4.23 10.63 -6.35
C VAL A 259 -3.95 11.79 -5.41
N THR A 260 -5.01 12.48 -5.00
CA THR A 260 -4.98 13.51 -3.98
C THR A 260 -5.68 12.98 -2.75
N ILE A 261 -4.98 12.97 -1.61
CA ILE A 261 -5.53 12.59 -0.32
C ILE A 261 -5.69 13.84 0.53
N LEU A 262 -6.94 14.17 0.82
CA LEU A 262 -7.32 15.27 1.69
C LEU A 262 -7.60 14.73 3.08
N THR A 263 -7.01 15.37 4.08
CA THR A 263 -7.16 15.01 5.49
C THR A 263 -7.73 16.19 6.23
N GLU A 264 -8.78 15.96 7.01
CA GLU A 264 -9.47 16.95 7.83
C GLU A 264 -9.59 16.41 9.27
N ALA A 265 -9.12 17.20 10.23
CA ALA A 265 -9.25 16.91 11.65
C ALA A 265 -10.05 18.02 12.32
N THR A 266 -11.03 17.66 13.15
CA THR A 266 -11.76 18.65 13.94
C THR A 266 -10.88 19.24 15.04
N LYS A 267 -11.23 20.42 15.56
CA LYS A 267 -10.49 21.06 16.66
C LYS A 267 -10.30 20.14 17.87
N GLN A 268 -11.34 19.37 18.20
CA GLN A 268 -11.29 18.37 19.28
C GLN A 268 -10.24 17.30 18.99
N CYS A 269 -10.26 16.72 17.79
CA CYS A 269 -9.29 15.72 17.36
C CYS A 269 -7.87 16.29 17.36
N ARG A 270 -7.67 17.52 16.89
CA ARG A 270 -6.36 18.17 16.89
C ARG A 270 -5.78 18.33 18.29
N LEU A 271 -6.56 18.82 19.26
CA LEU A 271 -6.11 18.96 20.64
C LEU A 271 -5.78 17.59 21.24
N PHE A 272 -6.63 16.61 20.96
CA PHE A 272 -6.50 15.24 21.45
C PHE A 272 -5.28 14.48 20.86
N CYS A 273 -5.03 14.61 19.56
CA CYS A 273 -3.94 13.96 18.83
C CYS A 273 -2.67 14.81 18.72
N LYS A 274 -2.69 16.05 19.22
CA LYS A 274 -1.59 17.04 19.12
C LYS A 274 -1.17 17.33 17.67
N LEU A 275 -2.13 17.46 16.76
CA LEU A 275 -1.87 17.71 15.34
C LEU A 275 -1.43 19.16 15.10
N LYS A 276 -0.53 19.35 14.13
CA LYS A 276 -0.02 20.70 13.79
C LYS A 276 -1.04 21.50 12.97
N LYS A 277 -1.75 20.86 12.06
CA LYS A 277 -2.70 21.47 11.13
C LYS A 277 -4.07 20.81 11.25
N ASP A 278 -5.12 21.59 10.94
CA ASP A 278 -6.50 21.09 10.89
C ASP A 278 -6.75 20.34 9.57
N THR A 279 -6.08 20.77 8.50
CA THR A 279 -6.16 20.14 7.18
C THR A 279 -4.79 19.90 6.58
N SER A 280 -4.68 18.85 5.78
CA SER A 280 -3.50 18.60 4.95
C SER A 280 -3.88 17.90 3.66
N GLU A 281 -3.09 18.17 2.62
CA GLU A 281 -3.21 17.56 1.31
C GLU A 281 -1.92 16.81 0.99
N ALA A 282 -2.05 15.60 0.43
CA ALA A 282 -0.94 14.84 -0.11
C ALA A 282 -1.26 14.37 -1.53
N LYS A 283 -0.42 14.73 -2.51
CA LYS A 283 -0.56 14.30 -3.90
C LYS A 283 0.41 13.17 -4.19
N TRP A 284 -0.04 12.18 -4.95
CA TRP A 284 0.71 10.98 -5.27
C TRP A 284 0.53 10.63 -6.74
N ILE A 285 1.61 10.20 -7.38
CA ILE A 285 1.52 9.45 -8.63
C ILE A 285 1.63 7.96 -8.28
N ILE A 286 0.65 7.18 -8.75
CA ILE A 286 0.62 5.72 -8.59
C ILE A 286 0.73 5.10 -9.97
N SER A 287 1.71 4.22 -10.15
CA SER A 287 1.88 3.43 -11.37
C SER A 287 1.57 1.98 -11.08
N TRP A 288 0.57 1.42 -11.76
CA TRP A 288 0.26 0.01 -11.74
C TRP A 288 0.86 -0.67 -12.95
N ALA A 289 1.42 -1.87 -12.77
CA ALA A 289 1.81 -2.71 -13.87
C ALA A 289 1.61 -4.20 -13.58
N SER A 290 1.28 -4.97 -14.62
CA SER A 290 1.32 -6.42 -14.56
C SER A 290 2.74 -6.92 -14.76
N GLY A 291 3.02 -8.10 -14.21
CA GLY A 291 4.15 -8.89 -14.66
C GLY A 291 3.92 -9.44 -16.06
N THR A 292 5.01 -9.72 -16.77
CA THR A 292 4.97 -10.17 -18.18
C THR A 292 5.79 -11.43 -18.41
N THR A 293 6.52 -11.92 -17.41
CA THR A 293 7.43 -13.06 -17.55
C THR A 293 7.18 -14.06 -16.42
N VAL A 294 8.15 -14.22 -15.52
CA VAL A 294 8.17 -15.21 -14.44
C VAL A 294 6.92 -15.13 -13.56
N THR A 295 6.48 -13.91 -13.23
CA THR A 295 5.31 -13.77 -12.34
C THR A 295 4.00 -14.10 -13.02
N LEU A 296 3.89 -13.86 -14.33
CA LEU A 296 2.68 -14.19 -15.09
C LEU A 296 2.50 -15.70 -15.15
N ASP A 297 3.57 -16.43 -15.46
CA ASP A 297 3.58 -17.90 -15.49
C ASP A 297 3.30 -18.49 -14.11
N MET A 298 3.98 -17.97 -13.07
CA MET A 298 3.72 -18.34 -11.67
C MET A 298 2.26 -18.07 -11.28
N GLY A 299 1.71 -16.91 -11.66
CA GLY A 299 0.32 -16.54 -11.38
C GLY A 299 -0.71 -17.42 -12.10
N GLY A 300 -0.39 -17.89 -13.31
CA GLY A 300 -1.19 -18.89 -14.04
C GLY A 300 -1.26 -20.22 -13.29
N ASN A 301 -0.11 -20.70 -12.80
CA ASN A 301 0.01 -21.98 -12.10
C ASN A 301 -0.53 -21.95 -10.64
N MET A 302 -0.71 -20.76 -10.04
CA MET A 302 -1.07 -20.59 -8.62
C MET A 302 -2.50 -20.09 -8.38
N SER A 303 -3.45 -20.46 -9.25
CA SER A 303 -4.86 -20.03 -9.17
C SER A 303 -5.53 -20.25 -7.81
N HIS A 304 -5.23 -21.37 -7.15
CA HIS A 304 -5.79 -21.75 -5.85
C HIS A 304 -5.27 -20.92 -4.66
N LYS A 305 -4.15 -20.20 -4.81
CA LYS A 305 -3.61 -19.29 -3.79
C LYS A 305 -4.08 -17.85 -3.96
N GLY A 306 -4.77 -17.57 -5.07
CA GLY A 306 -5.36 -16.27 -5.36
C GLY A 306 -4.36 -15.17 -5.67
N VAL A 307 -3.10 -15.49 -5.97
CA VAL A 307 -2.06 -14.50 -6.25
C VAL A 307 -2.31 -13.79 -7.59
N LEU A 308 -1.93 -12.52 -7.67
CA LEU A 308 -2.05 -11.73 -8.90
C LEU A 308 -0.68 -11.16 -9.27
N PRO A 309 -0.21 -11.37 -10.52
CA PRO A 309 1.04 -10.79 -11.01
C PRO A 309 0.81 -9.32 -11.36
N LEU A 310 0.46 -8.53 -10.35
CA LEU A 310 0.12 -7.12 -10.46
C LEU A 310 0.72 -6.41 -9.26
N ALA A 311 1.43 -5.33 -9.53
CA ALA A 311 2.05 -4.49 -8.54
C ALA A 311 1.81 -3.01 -8.87
N SER A 312 2.11 -2.15 -7.91
CA SER A 312 2.14 -0.73 -8.13
C SER A 312 3.20 -0.04 -7.29
N THR A 313 3.68 1.09 -7.78
CA THR A 313 4.61 1.99 -7.08
C THR A 313 3.93 3.33 -6.84
N ALA A 314 4.17 3.96 -5.70
CA ALA A 314 3.61 5.28 -5.39
C ALA A 314 4.69 6.26 -4.94
N MET A 315 4.77 7.39 -5.63
CA MET A 315 5.71 8.47 -5.35
C MET A 315 4.97 9.71 -4.88
N TYR A 316 5.49 10.35 -3.84
CA TYR A 316 4.93 11.57 -3.28
C TYR A 316 5.27 12.78 -4.15
N LEU A 317 4.28 13.63 -4.34
CA LEU A 317 4.37 14.86 -5.11
C LEU A 317 4.08 16.05 -4.21
N LYS A 318 4.83 17.13 -4.44
CA LYS A 318 4.61 18.43 -3.86
C LYS A 318 4.16 19.39 -4.95
N GLU A 319 3.17 20.21 -4.64
CA GLU A 319 2.70 21.24 -5.57
C GLU A 319 3.13 22.62 -5.05
N ASN A 320 3.81 23.38 -5.90
CA ASN A 320 4.15 24.78 -5.62
C ASN A 320 3.78 25.61 -6.85
N ALA A 321 2.92 26.62 -6.68
CA ALA A 321 2.47 27.50 -7.76
C ALA A 321 1.99 26.73 -9.02
N ASP A 322 1.10 25.75 -8.82
CA ASP A 322 0.52 24.86 -9.85
C ASP A 322 1.53 23.96 -10.59
N ILE A 323 2.77 23.87 -10.10
CA ILE A 323 3.79 22.95 -10.63
C ILE A 323 3.94 21.76 -9.67
N LEU A 324 3.72 20.56 -10.20
CA LEU A 324 3.97 19.31 -9.48
C LEU A 324 5.44 18.91 -9.58
N THR A 325 6.05 18.67 -8.44
CA THR A 325 7.45 18.24 -8.31
C THR A 325 7.55 16.94 -7.50
N CYS A 326 8.45 16.04 -7.90
CA CYS A 326 8.79 14.87 -7.08
C CYS A 326 9.35 15.31 -5.72
N SER A 327 8.94 14.65 -4.63
CA SER A 327 9.36 15.02 -3.28
C SER A 327 9.65 13.78 -2.43
N PRO A 328 10.65 13.82 -1.54
CA PRO A 328 10.97 12.68 -0.68
C PRO A 328 9.84 12.39 0.31
N LEU A 329 9.69 11.12 0.71
CA LEU A 329 8.67 10.67 1.67
C LEU A 329 8.77 11.36 3.05
N LYS A 330 9.96 11.85 3.42
CA LYS A 330 10.19 12.62 4.65
C LYS A 330 9.37 13.91 4.70
N GLU A 331 9.02 14.48 3.55
CA GLU A 331 8.23 15.71 3.42
C GLU A 331 6.71 15.48 3.39
N THR A 332 6.25 14.23 3.43
CA THR A 332 4.81 13.94 3.49
C THR A 332 4.16 14.61 4.71
N PRO A 333 2.85 14.94 4.68
CA PRO A 333 2.15 15.47 5.85
C PRO A 333 1.95 14.42 6.96
N GLU A 334 1.39 14.82 8.09
CA GLU A 334 0.93 13.87 9.13
C GLU A 334 -0.10 12.89 8.53
N GLY A 335 -0.14 11.65 9.04
CA GLY A 335 -1.00 10.59 8.47
C GLY A 335 -0.30 9.65 7.49
N PHE A 336 0.96 9.94 7.13
CA PHE A 336 1.77 9.19 6.17
C PHE A 336 3.12 8.74 6.73
N TYR A 337 3.64 7.65 6.18
CA TYR A 337 4.98 7.17 6.49
C TYR A 337 6.05 8.13 5.97
N LYS A 338 7.17 8.22 6.71
CA LYS A 338 8.33 9.06 6.34
C LYS A 338 9.42 8.31 5.57
N GLU A 339 9.23 7.01 5.45
CA GLU A 339 10.12 6.07 4.78
C GLU A 339 9.29 5.15 3.91
N SER A 340 9.92 4.54 2.91
CA SER A 340 9.21 3.63 2.03
C SER A 340 8.79 2.36 2.76
N HIS A 341 7.65 1.82 2.37
CA HIS A 341 7.02 0.67 2.96
C HIS A 341 6.43 -0.21 1.86
N ILE A 342 6.32 -1.49 2.16
CA ILE A 342 5.59 -2.45 1.35
C ILE A 342 4.11 -2.44 1.76
N PHE A 343 3.26 -2.54 0.77
CA PHE A 343 1.82 -2.64 0.88
C PHE A 343 1.37 -3.96 0.25
N CYS A 344 0.41 -4.60 0.88
CA CYS A 344 -0.38 -5.66 0.27
C CYS A 344 -1.82 -5.14 0.18
N TYR A 345 -1.99 -4.08 -0.63
CA TYR A 345 -3.14 -3.19 -0.77
C TYR A 345 -3.48 -2.35 0.47
N LEU A 346 -3.06 -2.82 1.65
CA LEU A 346 -3.03 -2.08 2.92
C LEU A 346 -1.58 -2.01 3.40
N PRO A 347 -1.22 -0.98 4.20
CA PRO A 347 0.13 -0.81 4.69
C PRO A 347 0.59 -2.00 5.53
N LEU A 348 1.82 -2.46 5.30
CA LEU A 348 2.52 -3.40 6.17
C LEU A 348 3.59 -2.65 6.97
N PRO A 349 3.98 -3.11 8.17
CA PRO A 349 5.11 -2.57 8.92
C PRO A 349 6.46 -3.09 8.37
N VAL A 350 6.60 -3.15 7.05
CA VAL A 350 7.79 -3.64 6.34
C VAL A 350 8.36 -2.50 5.53
N ILE A 351 9.56 -2.04 5.90
CA ILE A 351 10.27 -0.97 5.21
C ILE A 351 10.81 -1.52 3.88
N SER A 352 10.65 -0.74 2.82
CA SER A 352 11.26 -1.01 1.51
C SER A 352 12.53 -0.15 1.36
N PRO A 353 13.64 -0.68 0.81
CA PRO A 353 14.84 0.12 0.55
C PRO A 353 14.68 1.07 -0.65
N LEU A 354 13.60 0.93 -1.44
CA LEU A 354 13.33 1.81 -2.58
C LEU A 354 12.85 3.19 -2.11
N PRO A 355 13.07 4.27 -2.87
CA PRO A 355 12.70 5.64 -2.47
C PRO A 355 11.18 5.92 -2.48
N LEU A 356 10.38 4.99 -2.98
CA LEU A 356 8.93 5.12 -3.17
C LEU A 356 8.20 3.89 -2.62
N HIS A 357 6.92 4.04 -2.27
CA HIS A 357 6.11 2.95 -1.72
C HIS A 357 5.88 1.86 -2.77
N VAL A 358 5.89 0.60 -2.34
CA VAL A 358 5.69 -0.56 -3.20
C VAL A 358 4.45 -1.30 -2.77
N ASN A 359 3.57 -1.65 -3.69
CA ASN A 359 2.34 -2.37 -3.44
C ASN A 359 2.22 -3.57 -4.37
N GLY A 360 1.62 -4.66 -3.89
CA GLY A 360 1.34 -5.83 -4.71
C GLY A 360 0.76 -6.98 -3.92
N SER A 361 0.44 -8.08 -4.59
CA SER A 361 -0.06 -9.32 -3.94
C SER A 361 1.07 -10.11 -3.24
N PHE A 362 1.87 -9.46 -2.39
CA PHE A 362 2.95 -10.10 -1.64
C PHE A 362 2.44 -11.23 -0.73
N ALA A 363 3.21 -12.31 -0.65
CA ALA A 363 3.05 -13.34 0.36
C ALA A 363 3.62 -12.82 1.70
N VAL A 364 2.78 -12.87 2.73
CA VAL A 364 3.06 -12.31 4.05
C VAL A 364 2.82 -13.37 5.11
N SER A 365 3.62 -13.30 6.17
CA SER A 365 3.41 -14.09 7.39
C SER A 365 1.97 -13.98 7.91
N SER A 366 1.52 -14.99 8.67
CA SER A 366 0.17 -15.04 9.24
C SER A 366 -0.19 -13.83 10.12
N ASN A 367 0.80 -13.28 10.84
CA ASN A 367 0.66 -12.06 11.64
C ASN A 367 0.81 -10.76 10.82
N ARG A 368 1.14 -10.86 9.53
CA ARG A 368 1.33 -9.76 8.56
C ARG A 368 2.35 -8.70 8.99
N ARG A 369 3.32 -9.06 9.84
CA ARG A 369 4.38 -8.14 10.28
C ARG A 369 5.63 -8.19 9.41
N GLN A 370 5.77 -9.25 8.64
CA GLN A 370 6.90 -9.48 7.73
C GLN A 370 6.41 -10.16 6.47
N LEU A 371 7.17 -10.01 5.38
CA LEU A 371 7.05 -10.88 4.22
C LEU A 371 7.33 -12.32 4.64
N SER A 372 6.70 -13.26 3.96
CA SER A 372 7.01 -14.68 4.15
C SER A 372 8.47 -14.93 3.76
N LEU A 373 9.21 -15.58 4.65
CA LEU A 373 10.59 -16.02 4.46
C LEU A 373 10.59 -17.54 4.65
N SER A 374 11.33 -18.27 3.81
CA SER A 374 11.58 -19.70 4.05
C SER A 374 12.29 -19.91 5.37
N THR A 375 11.90 -20.97 6.06
CA THR A 375 12.70 -21.59 7.11
C THR A 375 13.40 -22.82 6.55
N THR A 376 14.49 -23.26 7.19
CA THR A 376 15.27 -24.45 6.76
C THR A 376 14.47 -25.75 6.70
N ASP A 377 13.29 -25.77 7.32
CA ASP A 377 12.41 -26.93 7.41
C ASP A 377 11.31 -26.93 6.33
N ASP A 378 11.20 -25.86 5.53
CA ASP A 378 10.19 -25.74 4.48
C ASP A 378 10.60 -26.56 3.25
N LYS A 379 9.80 -27.58 2.93
CA LYS A 379 10.04 -28.46 1.77
C LYS A 379 9.96 -27.75 0.41
N ASN A 380 9.39 -26.54 0.34
CA ASN A 380 9.33 -25.69 -0.85
C ASN A 380 9.24 -24.20 -0.49
N ASP A 381 10.04 -23.35 -1.14
CA ASP A 381 10.17 -21.91 -0.85
C ASP A 381 9.25 -20.99 -1.69
N PHE A 382 8.05 -21.47 -2.01
CA PHE A 382 7.20 -20.81 -3.01
C PHE A 382 6.77 -19.37 -2.66
N GLU A 383 6.58 -19.06 -1.39
CA GLU A 383 6.14 -17.72 -0.97
C GLU A 383 7.26 -16.69 -1.15
N ASN A 384 8.50 -17.08 -0.90
CA ASN A 384 9.67 -16.27 -1.15
C ASN A 384 9.95 -16.16 -2.65
N GLU A 385 9.86 -17.26 -3.40
CA GLU A 385 9.97 -17.26 -4.87
C GLU A 385 8.93 -16.33 -5.51
N TRP A 386 7.68 -16.37 -5.03
CA TRP A 386 6.63 -15.46 -5.47
C TRP A 386 6.97 -13.99 -5.17
N ASN A 387 7.43 -13.69 -3.96
CA ASN A 387 7.82 -12.33 -3.58
C ASN A 387 9.01 -11.83 -4.43
N ALA A 388 10.01 -12.68 -4.65
CA ALA A 388 11.17 -12.39 -5.49
C ALA A 388 10.74 -12.12 -6.93
N ALA A 389 9.90 -12.99 -7.51
CA ALA A 389 9.36 -12.82 -8.85
C ALA A 389 8.55 -11.51 -8.95
N LEU A 390 7.66 -11.24 -7.98
CA LEU A 390 6.82 -10.03 -7.97
C LEU A 390 7.67 -8.77 -7.98
N LEU A 391 8.73 -8.75 -7.17
CA LEU A 391 9.72 -7.68 -7.16
C LEU A 391 10.45 -7.58 -8.51
N SER A 392 10.93 -8.67 -9.07
CA SER A 392 11.78 -8.66 -10.26
C SER A 392 11.04 -8.50 -11.60
N ASP A 393 9.72 -8.51 -11.61
CA ASP A 393 8.89 -8.44 -12.83
C ASP A 393 7.82 -7.33 -12.71
N ALA A 394 6.71 -7.58 -11.99
CA ALA A 394 5.61 -6.61 -11.91
C ALA A 394 6.01 -5.29 -11.24
N VAL A 395 6.81 -5.32 -10.16
CA VAL A 395 7.27 -4.09 -9.48
C VAL A 395 8.27 -3.33 -10.34
N VAL A 396 9.18 -4.02 -11.04
CA VAL A 396 10.09 -3.38 -12.03
C VAL A 396 9.28 -2.68 -13.12
N ASN A 397 8.27 -3.35 -13.68
CA ASN A 397 7.40 -2.76 -14.70
C ASN A 397 6.68 -1.51 -14.18
N ALA A 398 6.12 -1.57 -12.97
CA ALA A 398 5.43 -0.44 -12.34
C ALA A 398 6.38 0.72 -12.07
N TYR A 399 7.60 0.43 -11.62
CA TYR A 399 8.63 1.42 -11.32
C TYR A 399 9.12 2.14 -12.58
N ILE A 400 9.44 1.41 -13.65
CA ILE A 400 9.90 1.98 -14.91
C ILE A 400 8.78 2.83 -15.53
N ASN A 401 7.55 2.28 -15.59
CA ASN A 401 6.40 3.00 -16.11
C ASN A 401 6.12 4.30 -15.34
N LEU A 402 6.36 4.32 -14.01
CA LEU A 402 6.23 5.52 -13.19
C LEU A 402 7.20 6.61 -13.65
N ILE A 403 8.48 6.27 -13.86
CA ILE A 403 9.52 7.22 -14.28
C ILE A 403 9.22 7.75 -15.68
N GLU A 404 8.93 6.86 -16.62
CA GLU A 404 8.64 7.24 -18.02
C GLU A 404 7.46 8.21 -18.11
N SER A 405 6.45 8.00 -17.27
CA SER A 405 5.24 8.82 -17.25
C SER A 405 5.41 10.22 -16.65
N LEU A 406 6.51 10.49 -15.92
CA LEU A 406 6.72 11.79 -15.27
C LEU A 406 6.75 12.93 -16.29
N ASN A 407 7.41 12.70 -17.44
CA ASN A 407 7.51 13.70 -18.50
C ASN A 407 6.15 13.97 -19.15
N ASP A 408 5.40 12.90 -19.44
CA ASP A 408 4.11 12.97 -20.14
C ASP A 408 3.07 13.72 -19.30
N ILE A 409 3.16 13.61 -17.98
CA ILE A 409 2.27 14.25 -17.00
C ILE A 409 2.84 15.62 -16.55
N LYS A 410 3.97 16.06 -17.11
CA LYS A 410 4.65 17.33 -16.81
C LYS A 410 5.03 17.49 -15.33
N ILE A 411 5.38 16.39 -14.66
CA ILE A 411 5.90 16.41 -13.29
C ILE A 411 7.39 16.69 -13.36
N LEU A 412 7.83 17.74 -12.66
CA LEU A 412 9.23 18.12 -12.63
C LEU A 412 9.99 17.26 -11.61
N CYS A 413 11.11 16.69 -12.04
CA CYS A 413 12.05 16.00 -11.16
C CYS A 413 13.42 16.66 -11.34
N GLU A 414 13.80 17.53 -10.40
CA GLU A 414 15.08 18.25 -10.48
C GLU A 414 16.27 17.37 -10.05
N GLN A 415 16.02 16.40 -9.16
CA GLN A 415 17.03 15.49 -8.62
C GLN A 415 16.63 14.05 -8.91
N TYR A 416 16.91 13.56 -10.12
CA TYR A 416 16.53 12.21 -10.52
C TYR A 416 17.20 11.11 -9.66
N GLU A 417 18.31 11.42 -8.99
CA GLU A 417 18.94 10.54 -8.01
C GLU A 417 18.01 10.18 -6.84
N THR A 418 17.05 11.04 -6.50
CA THR A 418 16.11 10.80 -5.39
C THR A 418 15.07 9.74 -5.74
N ILE A 419 14.86 9.48 -7.02
CA ILE A 419 13.89 8.50 -7.51
C ILE A 419 14.56 7.26 -8.09
N TRP A 420 15.88 7.24 -8.24
CA TRP A 420 16.58 6.06 -8.75
C TRP A 420 16.61 4.96 -7.69
N PRO A 421 16.51 3.66 -8.07
CA PRO A 421 16.64 2.57 -7.13
C PRO A 421 18.11 2.35 -6.71
N ILE A 422 18.57 3.16 -5.78
CA ILE A 422 19.94 3.10 -5.25
C ILE A 422 20.10 1.89 -4.32
N VAL A 423 21.12 1.08 -4.58
CA VAL A 423 21.47 -0.07 -3.73
C VAL A 423 22.07 0.44 -2.43
N ASN A 424 21.38 0.23 -1.31
CA ASN A 424 21.85 0.64 0.02
C ASN A 424 22.25 -0.58 0.88
N LYS A 425 23.47 -0.58 1.42
CA LYS A 425 24.07 -1.69 2.19
C LYS A 425 23.38 -1.95 3.54
N THR A 426 22.63 -0.99 4.08
CA THR A 426 22.00 -1.09 5.41
C THR A 426 20.81 -2.05 5.46
N HIS A 427 20.21 -2.36 4.31
CA HIS A 427 19.04 -3.23 4.20
C HIS A 427 19.40 -4.48 3.40
N GLN A 428 20.19 -5.39 4.01
CA GLN A 428 20.54 -6.68 3.40
C GLN A 428 19.33 -7.62 3.39
N CYS A 429 18.43 -7.40 2.44
CA CYS A 429 17.39 -8.34 2.08
C CYS A 429 17.64 -8.81 0.64
N ASN A 430 18.09 -10.06 0.49
CA ASN A 430 18.43 -10.65 -0.82
C ASN A 430 17.29 -10.59 -1.84
N LEU A 431 16.04 -10.45 -1.38
CA LEU A 431 14.85 -10.25 -2.22
C LEU A 431 15.00 -9.09 -3.22
N TYR A 432 15.64 -7.99 -2.81
CA TYR A 432 15.78 -6.80 -3.67
C TYR A 432 16.94 -6.91 -4.67
N ASN A 433 17.86 -7.86 -4.50
CA ASN A 433 18.96 -8.06 -5.45
C ASN A 433 18.40 -8.41 -6.85
N ALA A 434 17.36 -9.24 -6.89
CA ALA A 434 16.65 -9.57 -8.12
C ALA A 434 15.97 -8.34 -8.74
N PHE A 435 15.36 -7.48 -7.92
CA PHE A 435 14.79 -6.22 -8.38
C PHE A 435 15.86 -5.31 -9.03
N TYR A 436 16.98 -5.06 -8.34
CA TYR A 436 18.01 -4.17 -8.88
C TYR A 436 18.57 -4.69 -10.21
N LYS A 437 18.90 -5.99 -10.28
CA LYS A 437 19.38 -6.61 -11.51
C LYS A 437 18.34 -6.47 -12.64
N MET A 438 17.09 -6.82 -12.38
CA MET A 438 16.04 -6.78 -13.41
C MET A 438 15.63 -5.37 -13.81
N PHE A 439 15.76 -4.38 -12.92
CA PHE A 439 15.59 -2.98 -13.27
C PHE A 439 16.56 -2.56 -14.36
N TYR A 440 17.87 -2.78 -14.16
CA TYR A 440 18.90 -2.44 -15.14
C TYR A 440 18.74 -3.22 -16.45
N VAL A 441 18.45 -4.52 -16.39
CA VAL A 441 18.17 -5.33 -17.59
C VAL A 441 16.97 -4.78 -18.37
N SER A 442 15.89 -4.41 -17.66
CA SER A 442 14.65 -3.98 -18.30
C SER A 442 14.79 -2.60 -18.96
N ILE A 443 15.48 -1.64 -18.33
CA ILE A 443 15.68 -0.31 -18.92
C ILE A 443 16.57 -0.36 -20.17
N VAL A 444 17.52 -1.30 -20.23
CA VAL A 444 18.36 -1.54 -21.41
C VAL A 444 17.55 -2.18 -22.52
N GLN A 445 16.86 -3.29 -22.23
CA GLN A 445 16.10 -4.05 -23.23
C GLN A 445 14.95 -3.26 -23.86
N ARG A 446 14.30 -2.38 -23.09
CA ARG A 446 13.18 -1.55 -23.54
C ARG A 446 13.61 -0.20 -24.10
N ASP A 447 14.89 0.13 -23.96
CA ASP A 447 15.40 1.48 -24.20
C ASP A 447 14.54 2.55 -23.48
N SER A 448 14.26 2.29 -22.19
CA SER A 448 13.30 3.08 -21.41
C SER A 448 13.80 4.48 -21.11
N LYS A 449 12.88 5.46 -21.11
CA LYS A 449 13.20 6.89 -20.87
C LYS A 449 13.38 7.18 -19.38
N VAL A 450 14.49 6.70 -18.83
CA VAL A 450 14.77 6.79 -17.39
C VAL A 450 15.98 7.65 -17.05
N PHE A 451 16.83 8.03 -18.01
CA PHE A 451 17.99 8.87 -17.70
C PHE A 451 17.61 10.35 -17.78
N CYS A 452 17.91 11.14 -16.74
CA CYS A 452 17.54 12.56 -16.72
C CYS A 452 18.74 13.47 -16.99
N GLY A 453 18.64 14.33 -18.01
CA GLY A 453 19.61 15.38 -18.31
C GLY A 453 18.94 16.63 -18.89
N LYS A 454 19.37 17.82 -18.46
CA LYS A 454 18.82 19.12 -18.93
C LYS A 454 17.27 19.18 -18.88
N LYS A 455 16.66 18.62 -17.82
CA LYS A 455 15.19 18.51 -17.61
C LYS A 455 14.46 17.63 -18.63
N ARG A 456 15.15 16.70 -19.30
CA ARG A 456 14.58 15.72 -20.23
C ARG A 456 14.88 14.31 -19.76
N TRP A 457 13.90 13.43 -19.90
CA TRP A 457 14.06 11.99 -19.70
C TRP A 457 14.40 11.34 -21.03
N LEU A 458 15.55 10.66 -21.06
CA LEU A 458 16.18 10.12 -22.24
C LEU A 458 16.34 8.60 -22.11
N PRO A 459 16.23 7.88 -23.24
CA PRO A 459 16.53 6.46 -23.30
C PRO A 459 18.04 6.21 -23.38
N LEU A 460 18.51 4.99 -23.11
CA LEU A 460 19.95 4.66 -23.12
C LEU A 460 20.58 4.89 -24.49
N SER A 461 19.85 4.64 -25.58
CA SER A 461 20.30 4.85 -26.95
C SER A 461 20.80 6.28 -27.21
N GLN A 462 20.22 7.26 -26.51
CA GLN A 462 20.54 8.69 -26.60
C GLN A 462 21.49 9.17 -25.49
N CYS A 463 22.02 8.27 -24.66
CA CYS A 463 22.90 8.64 -23.55
C CYS A 463 24.35 8.24 -23.83
N ILE A 464 25.27 9.11 -23.40
CA ILE A 464 26.67 8.79 -23.14
C ILE A 464 27.01 9.27 -21.74
N PHE A 465 27.98 8.60 -21.11
CA PHE A 465 28.38 8.86 -19.73
C PHE A 465 29.89 9.12 -19.69
N LEU A 466 30.35 9.85 -18.69
CA LEU A 466 31.78 9.87 -18.35
C LEU A 466 32.08 8.75 -17.35
N ASP A 467 33.29 8.21 -17.42
CA ASP A 467 33.81 7.35 -16.37
C ASP A 467 33.72 8.02 -14.99
N LEU A 468 33.37 7.23 -13.96
CA LEU A 468 33.13 7.75 -12.61
C LEU A 468 34.37 8.36 -11.98
N ASP A 469 35.53 7.71 -12.15
CA ASP A 469 36.78 8.19 -11.56
C ASP A 469 37.29 9.42 -12.31
N LEU A 470 37.07 9.48 -13.63
CA LEU A 470 37.32 10.69 -14.42
C LEU A 470 36.42 11.84 -13.96
N GLN A 471 35.12 11.59 -13.74
CA GLN A 471 34.16 12.59 -13.29
C GLN A 471 34.49 13.14 -11.89
N GLU A 472 34.96 12.29 -10.96
CA GLU A 472 35.35 12.69 -9.59
C GLU A 472 36.77 13.28 -9.49
N SER A 473 37.54 13.26 -10.57
CA SER A 473 38.91 13.77 -10.60
C SER A 473 39.01 15.29 -10.62
N VAL A 474 40.22 15.82 -10.41
CA VAL A 474 40.51 17.26 -10.53
C VAL A 474 40.26 17.82 -11.93
N ILE A 475 40.24 16.96 -12.96
CA ILE A 475 39.92 17.34 -14.34
C ILE A 475 38.47 17.05 -14.73
N GLY A 476 37.63 16.54 -13.81
CA GLY A 476 36.28 16.07 -14.13
C GLY A 476 35.37 17.14 -14.74
N GLU A 477 35.48 18.39 -14.28
CA GLU A 477 34.72 19.51 -14.84
C GLU A 477 35.19 19.83 -16.28
N ILE A 478 36.50 19.86 -16.51
CA ILE A 478 37.09 20.02 -17.85
C ILE A 478 36.63 18.89 -18.77
N ALA A 479 36.69 17.64 -18.29
CA ALA A 479 36.28 16.47 -19.04
C ALA A 479 34.78 16.50 -19.40
N THR A 480 33.93 16.95 -18.47
CA THR A 480 32.48 17.09 -18.67
C THR A 480 32.17 18.11 -19.75
N VAL A 481 32.79 19.30 -19.68
CA VAL A 481 32.57 20.36 -20.68
C VAL A 481 33.10 19.94 -22.05
N ALA A 482 34.27 19.30 -22.10
CA ALA A 482 34.87 18.82 -23.33
C ALA A 482 34.04 17.69 -23.97
N ALA A 483 33.64 16.67 -23.20
CA ALA A 483 32.78 15.59 -23.69
C ALA A 483 31.43 16.13 -24.19
N THR A 484 30.87 17.13 -23.49
CA THR A 484 29.70 17.86 -23.96
C THR A 484 29.96 18.52 -25.31
N LYS A 485 31.07 19.25 -25.50
CA LYS A 485 31.37 19.92 -26.78
C LYS A 485 31.60 18.95 -27.95
N TYR A 486 32.36 17.87 -27.72
CA TYR A 486 32.87 17.02 -28.80
C TYR A 486 32.10 15.73 -29.06
N ARG A 487 31.29 15.26 -28.10
CA ARG A 487 30.51 14.02 -28.24
C ARG A 487 29.00 14.25 -28.23
N GLU A 488 28.50 15.32 -27.61
CA GLU A 488 27.07 15.66 -27.68
C GLU A 488 26.69 16.06 -29.11
N ASN A 489 25.54 15.58 -29.57
CA ASN A 489 24.94 15.97 -30.84
C ASN A 489 23.40 15.87 -30.75
N GLU A 490 22.70 16.06 -31.86
CA GLU A 490 21.22 16.03 -31.87
C GLU A 490 20.62 14.68 -31.43
N GLN A 491 21.37 13.59 -31.52
CA GLN A 491 20.93 12.23 -31.21
C GLN A 491 21.43 11.71 -29.86
N VAL A 492 22.54 12.23 -29.34
CA VAL A 492 23.24 11.69 -28.16
C VAL A 492 23.61 12.81 -27.20
N PHE A 493 23.28 12.62 -25.93
CA PHE A 493 23.43 13.59 -24.85
C PHE A 493 24.34 13.05 -23.75
N LEU A 494 25.22 13.91 -23.24
CA LEU A 494 26.03 13.59 -22.07
C LEU A 494 25.17 13.64 -20.81
N ILE A 495 25.07 12.53 -20.10
CA ILE A 495 24.34 12.40 -18.85
C ILE A 495 25.33 12.10 -17.72
N SER A 496 25.16 12.80 -16.61
CA SER A 496 26.00 12.61 -15.42
C SER A 496 25.55 11.40 -14.62
N LEU A 497 26.16 10.23 -14.83
CA LEU A 497 25.93 9.05 -14.03
C LEU A 497 26.72 9.15 -12.70
N LYS A 498 26.09 9.65 -11.63
CA LYS A 498 26.82 9.86 -10.36
C LYS A 498 27.13 8.55 -9.64
N LYS A 499 28.29 8.45 -8.99
CA LYS A 499 28.71 7.29 -8.17
C LYS A 499 27.71 6.90 -7.08
N GLN A 500 27.01 7.88 -6.50
CA GLN A 500 25.94 7.63 -5.53
C GLN A 500 24.79 6.77 -6.07
N ILE A 501 24.59 6.74 -7.40
CA ILE A 501 23.50 6.02 -8.07
C ILE A 501 23.93 4.58 -8.38
N VAL A 502 25.11 4.43 -8.97
CA VAL A 502 25.57 3.17 -9.55
C VAL A 502 26.61 2.43 -8.70
N GLY A 503 27.26 3.10 -7.77
CA GLY A 503 28.35 2.53 -6.95
C GLY A 503 27.90 1.30 -6.17
N GLY A 504 26.75 1.36 -5.49
CA GLY A 504 26.22 0.21 -4.76
C GLY A 504 25.83 -0.96 -5.68
N TYR A 505 25.43 -0.69 -6.93
CA TYR A 505 25.16 -1.74 -7.92
C TYR A 505 26.46 -2.41 -8.37
N ILE A 506 27.48 -1.62 -8.72
CA ILE A 506 28.80 -2.11 -9.13
C ILE A 506 29.43 -2.95 -8.03
N GLU A 507 29.38 -2.49 -6.78
CA GLU A 507 29.90 -3.27 -5.64
C GLU A 507 29.15 -4.59 -5.43
N MET A 508 27.82 -4.62 -5.69
CA MET A 508 27.00 -5.80 -5.49
C MET A 508 27.10 -6.82 -6.64
N PHE A 509 27.20 -6.36 -7.89
CA PHE A 509 27.13 -7.20 -9.08
C PHE A 509 28.44 -7.25 -9.89
N GLY A 510 29.49 -6.54 -9.43
CA GLY A 510 30.79 -6.44 -10.06
C GLY A 510 30.88 -5.30 -11.08
N THR A 511 29.94 -5.24 -12.02
CA THR A 511 29.94 -4.25 -13.11
C THR A 511 28.53 -3.85 -13.54
N LEU A 512 28.40 -2.73 -14.25
CA LEU A 512 27.15 -2.33 -14.91
C LEU A 512 26.82 -3.28 -16.09
N PRO A 513 25.58 -3.33 -16.59
CA PRO A 513 25.30 -4.03 -17.85
C PRO A 513 26.23 -3.57 -18.99
N GLU A 514 26.66 -4.50 -19.85
CA GLU A 514 27.61 -4.26 -20.94
C GLU A 514 27.16 -3.13 -21.87
N GLU A 515 25.85 -3.04 -22.13
CA GLU A 515 25.27 -2.00 -22.97
C GLU A 515 25.44 -0.60 -22.37
N ILE A 516 25.33 -0.48 -21.03
CA ILE A 516 25.60 0.80 -20.34
C ILE A 516 27.10 1.07 -20.33
N GLN A 517 27.93 0.07 -20.06
CA GLN A 517 29.40 0.22 -20.07
C GLN A 517 29.91 0.71 -21.42
N SER A 518 29.36 0.18 -22.52
CA SER A 518 29.74 0.57 -23.90
C SER A 518 29.47 2.05 -24.23
N LYS A 519 28.67 2.73 -23.39
CA LYS A 519 28.32 4.16 -23.51
C LYS A 519 29.15 5.05 -22.58
N ILE A 520 30.02 4.48 -21.76
CA ILE A 520 30.92 5.21 -20.86
C ILE A 520 32.17 5.60 -21.65
N ILE A 521 32.47 6.89 -21.68
CA ILE A 521 33.74 7.43 -22.18
C ILE A 521 34.78 7.13 -21.09
N SER A 522 35.64 6.16 -21.37
CA SER A 522 36.72 5.79 -20.45
C SER A 522 37.75 6.92 -20.34
N PHE A 523 38.63 6.81 -19.34
CA PHE A 523 39.80 7.68 -19.24
C PHE A 523 40.61 7.67 -20.54
N GLU A 524 40.88 6.50 -21.12
CA GLU A 524 41.64 6.37 -22.37
C GLU A 524 40.92 7.02 -23.55
N ASP A 525 39.61 6.76 -23.71
CA ASP A 525 38.81 7.35 -24.80
C ASP A 525 38.74 8.88 -24.68
N PHE A 526 38.68 9.41 -23.45
CA PHE A 526 38.70 10.85 -23.23
C PHE A 526 40.01 11.46 -23.73
N PHE A 527 41.16 10.89 -23.35
CA PHE A 527 42.45 11.43 -23.76
C PHE A 527 42.70 11.25 -25.26
N LEU A 528 42.43 10.07 -25.81
CA LEU A 528 42.72 9.75 -27.21
C LEU A 528 41.75 10.41 -28.19
N ASP A 529 40.45 10.29 -27.95
CA ASP A 529 39.45 10.69 -28.95
C ASP A 529 38.89 12.10 -28.75
N ILE A 530 39.00 12.66 -27.54
CA ILE A 530 38.47 13.99 -27.22
C ILE A 530 39.61 15.00 -27.07
N PHE A 531 40.54 14.76 -26.15
CA PHE A 531 41.60 15.73 -25.86
C PHE A 531 42.64 15.81 -26.99
N LEU A 532 43.42 14.74 -27.21
CA LEU A 532 44.55 14.76 -28.15
C LEU A 532 44.09 14.98 -29.59
N LYS A 533 42.97 14.36 -29.98
CA LYS A 533 42.41 14.49 -31.32
C LYS A 533 41.95 15.92 -31.66
N ASN A 534 41.59 16.71 -30.66
CA ASN A 534 41.07 18.07 -30.87
C ASN A 534 41.95 19.14 -30.19
N ILE A 535 43.20 18.82 -29.83
CA ILE A 535 44.06 19.70 -29.02
C ILE A 535 44.32 21.07 -29.66
N ASP A 536 44.23 21.14 -30.99
CA ASP A 536 44.42 22.38 -31.77
C ASP A 536 43.16 23.27 -31.83
N ASP A 537 42.02 22.83 -31.29
CA ASP A 537 40.78 23.63 -31.20
C ASP A 537 40.93 24.76 -30.17
N GLU A 538 40.44 25.96 -30.50
CA GLU A 538 40.47 27.16 -29.64
C GLU A 538 39.81 26.98 -28.27
N PHE A 539 38.98 25.94 -28.10
CA PHE A 539 38.43 25.53 -26.81
C PHE A 539 39.49 25.25 -25.74
N TRP A 540 40.62 24.66 -26.14
CA TRP A 540 41.63 24.21 -25.19
C TRP A 540 42.57 25.34 -24.80
N THR A 541 42.30 25.94 -23.64
CA THR A 541 43.22 26.93 -23.07
C THR A 541 44.52 26.25 -22.62
N LEU A 542 45.62 27.01 -22.62
CA LEU A 542 46.93 26.52 -22.15
C LEU A 542 46.88 25.97 -20.72
N GLU A 543 46.00 26.53 -19.88
CA GLU A 543 45.78 26.08 -18.51
C GLU A 543 45.07 24.72 -18.45
N MET A 544 44.01 24.53 -19.24
CA MET A 544 43.32 23.24 -19.35
C MET A 544 44.27 22.16 -19.85
N ILE A 545 45.07 22.46 -20.88
CA ILE A 545 46.08 21.54 -21.43
C ILE A 545 47.07 21.13 -20.35
N LYS A 546 47.63 22.09 -19.60
CA LYS A 546 48.57 21.81 -18.49
C LYS A 546 47.95 20.89 -17.44
N ASN A 547 46.73 21.20 -17.00
CA ASN A 547 46.03 20.39 -16.01
C ASN A 547 45.77 18.96 -16.49
N LEU A 548 45.36 18.80 -17.75
CA LEU A 548 45.12 17.49 -18.37
C LEU A 548 46.41 16.68 -18.52
N VAL A 549 47.48 17.30 -19.01
CA VAL A 549 48.78 16.63 -19.18
C VAL A 549 49.38 16.26 -17.83
N GLN A 550 49.33 17.17 -16.84
CA GLN A 550 49.80 16.88 -15.49
C GLN A 550 49.03 15.70 -14.89
N PHE A 551 47.70 15.72 -14.96
CA PHE A 551 46.87 14.63 -14.46
C PHE A 551 47.18 13.30 -15.15
N ALA A 552 47.40 13.30 -16.48
CA ALA A 552 47.77 12.10 -17.23
C ALA A 552 49.16 11.55 -16.87
N LEU A 553 50.11 12.40 -16.46
CA LEU A 553 51.45 11.97 -16.01
C LEU A 553 51.46 11.40 -14.59
N GLU A 554 50.47 11.75 -13.77
CA GLU A 554 50.31 11.28 -12.39
C GLU A 554 49.56 9.94 -12.27
N LYS A 555 48.91 9.49 -13.35
CA LYS A 555 48.15 8.24 -13.47
C LYS A 555 48.95 7.19 -14.24
#